data_AF-A0A356KEI7-F1
#
_entry.id   AF-A0A356KEI7-F1
#
_cell.length_a   1.000
_cell.length_b   1.000
_cell.length_c   1.000
_cell.angle_alpha   90.00
_cell.angle_beta   90.00
_cell.angle_gamma   90.00
#
_symmetry.space_group_name_H-M   'P 1'
#
loop_
_entity.id
_entity.type
_entity.pdbx_description
1 polymer ?
#
loop_
_entity_poly.entity_id
_entity_poly.type
_entity_poly.pdbx_seq_one_letter_code
_entity_poly.pdbx_strand_id
1 'polypeptide(L)'
;MRTQLPLLAGLLLLCAGCQTHRSERWDRYRYSYVPSTTVAPVSATPPKLALGDAQVERALARYADRQSKLVELSAQRGQAISAMAPEVSVERLVPQLETLYRVGARDLADQVISSHPDVYRFDGGAPLTVEATFRRRVGRGYLELRARRLPGAEGTLAVAFPPGTYGVAATSPSEEPWLVPPLEPAPAPDLPPWLTADFPEREGGRWVRPEQERRYGQWPPAQDLALLRAPVLTLPAGRDEVVLEVPVACASFEVKAPEAGRRYQLRSLPLDSAPDKLLVQVCGQQVICEESTQLALWLSREDVTWARYVALDGHRGRLVTFGRGHPILRHHANQAASLLLEAGVDPRPLRFFAPELPGGGASESPAPAPESTPADEASTTL
;
A
#
# COMPACT_ATOMS: atom_id res chain seq x y z
N MET A 1 12.07 39.67 53.24
CA MET A 1 11.75 38.67 52.20
C MET A 1 11.92 37.26 52.79
N ARG A 2 11.11 36.21 52.52
CA ARG A 2 9.82 36.03 51.80
C ARG A 2 9.75 36.49 50.33
N THR A 3 9.27 35.72 49.35
CA THR A 3 8.75 34.33 49.31
C THR A 3 8.65 33.90 47.84
N GLN A 4 9.51 33.01 47.32
CA GLN A 4 9.29 32.27 46.05
C GLN A 4 10.12 30.98 46.01
N LEU A 5 9.56 29.87 46.54
CA LEU A 5 10.13 28.51 46.34
C LEU A 5 9.15 27.31 46.47
N PRO A 6 7.86 27.38 46.02
CA PRO A 6 7.01 26.18 45.91
C PRO A 6 6.70 25.73 44.47
N LEU A 7 7.28 26.34 43.42
CA LEU A 7 6.89 26.07 42.02
C LEU A 7 7.63 24.88 41.34
N LEU A 8 8.77 24.44 41.89
CA LEU A 8 9.56 23.35 41.30
C LEU A 8 9.12 21.93 41.73
N ALA A 9 8.40 21.79 42.85
CA ALA A 9 7.90 20.49 43.30
C ALA A 9 6.65 20.02 42.54
N GLY A 10 5.84 20.95 42.01
CA GLY A 10 4.62 20.62 41.26
C GLY A 10 4.88 20.05 39.85
N LEU A 11 5.99 20.43 39.21
CA LEU A 11 6.28 20.01 37.82
C LEU A 11 6.79 18.56 37.72
N LEU A 12 7.40 18.02 38.77
CA LEU A 12 7.94 16.65 38.77
C LEU A 12 6.87 15.57 38.98
N LEU A 13 5.70 15.92 39.53
CA LEU A 13 4.59 14.98 39.72
C LEU A 13 3.72 14.76 38.46
N LEU A 14 3.76 15.69 37.49
CA LEU A 14 3.06 15.54 36.22
C LEU A 14 3.74 14.57 35.25
N CYS A 15 5.05 14.34 35.39
CA CYS A 15 5.80 13.38 34.56
C CYS A 15 5.63 11.91 35.01
N ALA A 16 5.01 11.66 36.17
CA ALA A 16 4.76 10.30 36.69
C ALA A 16 3.37 9.74 36.29
N GLY A 17 2.48 10.56 35.74
CA GLY A 17 1.07 10.22 35.48
C GLY A 17 0.77 9.42 34.21
N CYS A 18 1.73 9.25 33.31
CA CYS A 18 1.56 8.52 32.04
C CYS A 18 2.05 7.06 32.10
N GLN A 19 1.82 6.36 33.22
CA GLN A 19 1.82 4.89 33.23
C GLN A 19 0.51 4.38 32.60
N THR A 20 0.41 4.44 31.28
CA THR A 20 -0.65 3.78 30.53
C THR A 20 -0.52 2.26 30.67
N HIS A 21 -1.26 1.69 31.61
CA HIS A 21 -1.67 0.28 31.68
C HIS A 21 -0.74 -0.71 30.95
N ARG A 22 0.49 -0.86 31.47
CA ARG A 22 1.45 -1.87 30.98
C ARG A 22 0.96 -3.24 31.42
N SER A 23 0.06 -3.83 30.63
CA SER A 23 -0.69 -5.02 30.99
C SER A 23 0.25 -6.22 31.23
N GLU A 24 0.21 -6.76 32.44
CA GLU A 24 0.95 -7.97 32.86
C GLU A 24 0.36 -9.26 32.25
N ARG A 25 0.09 -9.25 30.94
CA ARG A 25 -0.45 -10.40 30.17
C ARG A 25 0.55 -11.05 29.22
N TRP A 26 1.76 -10.50 29.09
CA TRP A 26 2.71 -10.92 28.05
C TRP A 26 3.41 -12.26 28.32
N ASP A 27 3.55 -12.70 29.57
CA ASP A 27 4.21 -13.99 29.90
C ASP A 27 3.34 -15.24 29.69
N ARG A 28 2.06 -15.11 29.29
CA ARG A 28 1.18 -16.26 29.00
C ARG A 28 1.21 -16.76 27.55
N TYR A 29 1.94 -16.11 26.65
CA TYR A 29 2.06 -16.51 25.24
C TYR A 29 3.43 -17.09 24.88
N ARG A 30 4.06 -17.82 25.81
CA ARG A 30 4.95 -18.93 25.40
C ARG A 30 4.08 -19.98 24.73
N TYR A 31 3.99 -19.92 23.40
CA TYR A 31 3.35 -20.93 22.58
C TYR A 31 4.08 -22.27 22.73
N SER A 32 3.57 -23.11 23.63
CA SER A 32 3.71 -24.55 23.49
C SER A 32 3.04 -24.94 22.17
N TYR A 33 3.86 -25.30 21.17
CA TYR A 33 3.38 -25.84 19.91
C TYR A 33 2.81 -27.24 20.15
N VAL A 34 1.56 -27.30 20.61
CA VAL A 34 0.76 -28.52 20.65
C VAL A 34 0.14 -28.67 19.26
N PRO A 35 0.54 -29.68 18.45
CA PRO A 35 -0.14 -29.95 17.19
C PRO A 35 -1.55 -30.45 17.50
N SER A 36 -2.53 -29.55 17.44
CA SER A 36 -3.95 -29.89 17.64
C SER A 36 -4.45 -30.72 16.45
N THR A 37 -4.48 -32.04 16.64
CA THR A 37 -4.89 -33.04 15.65
C THR A 37 -6.41 -33.18 15.50
N THR A 38 -7.18 -32.08 15.64
CA THR A 38 -8.61 -32.03 15.27
C THR A 38 -9.09 -30.58 15.09
N VAL A 39 -8.57 -29.87 14.09
CA VAL A 39 -9.16 -28.58 13.68
C VAL A 39 -10.30 -28.85 12.71
N ALA A 40 -11.55 -28.66 13.18
CA ALA A 40 -12.74 -28.66 12.33
C ALA A 40 -12.54 -27.73 11.11
N PRO A 41 -13.09 -28.04 9.93
CA PRO A 41 -12.91 -27.22 8.73
C PRO A 41 -13.35 -25.79 9.04
N VAL A 42 -12.41 -24.85 8.94
CA VAL A 42 -12.69 -23.47 9.30
C VAL A 42 -13.70 -22.92 8.30
N SER A 43 -14.76 -22.32 8.84
CA SER A 43 -15.89 -21.83 8.07
C SER A 43 -15.43 -21.04 6.84
N ALA A 44 -15.82 -21.54 5.66
CA ALA A 44 -15.63 -20.87 4.38
C ALA A 44 -16.42 -19.55 4.27
N THR A 45 -17.26 -19.22 5.27
CA THR A 45 -18.01 -17.97 5.32
C THR A 45 -17.09 -16.77 5.59
N PRO A 46 -17.14 -15.71 4.77
CA PRO A 46 -16.41 -14.47 5.01
C PRO A 46 -16.62 -13.89 6.42
N PRO A 47 -15.65 -13.11 6.94
CA PRO A 47 -15.89 -12.29 8.11
C PRO A 47 -17.01 -11.29 7.80
N LYS A 48 -18.11 -11.35 8.56
CA LYS A 48 -19.08 -10.26 8.54
C LYS A 48 -18.43 -9.01 9.10
N LEU A 49 -18.60 -7.88 8.43
CA LEU A 49 -18.29 -6.57 8.98
C LEU A 49 -19.07 -6.39 10.29
N ALA A 50 -18.39 -6.02 11.37
CA ALA A 50 -19.01 -5.76 12.67
C ALA A 50 -19.81 -4.45 12.72
N LEU A 51 -19.85 -3.70 11.61
CA LEU A 51 -20.57 -2.44 11.44
C LEU A 51 -21.78 -2.68 10.54
N GLY A 52 -22.96 -2.26 10.99
CA GLY A 52 -24.15 -2.19 10.14
C GLY A 52 -24.11 -1.01 9.17
N ASP A 53 -24.96 -1.02 8.14
CA ASP A 53 -24.95 -0.02 7.06
C ASP A 53 -25.03 1.43 7.57
N ALA A 54 -25.95 1.71 8.49
CA ALA A 54 -26.07 3.03 9.12
C ALA A 54 -24.85 3.43 9.99
N GLN A 55 -23.94 2.52 10.34
CA GLN A 55 -22.64 2.85 10.95
C GLN A 55 -21.57 3.14 9.89
N VAL A 56 -21.58 2.41 8.78
CA VAL A 56 -20.73 2.64 7.60
C VAL A 56 -21.02 4.01 6.98
N GLU A 57 -22.29 4.31 6.70
CA GLU A 57 -22.73 5.60 6.15
C GLU A 57 -22.32 6.77 7.05
N ARG A 58 -22.54 6.64 8.37
CA ARG A 58 -22.08 7.65 9.34
C ARG A 58 -20.55 7.77 9.40
N ALA A 59 -19.78 6.72 9.11
CA ALA A 59 -18.33 6.79 9.03
C ALA A 59 -17.87 7.55 7.78
N LEU A 60 -18.44 7.24 6.62
CA LEU A 60 -18.18 7.93 5.35
C LEU A 60 -18.60 9.41 5.41
N ALA A 61 -19.73 9.73 6.04
CA ALA A 61 -20.15 11.12 6.28
C ALA A 61 -19.17 11.89 7.17
N ARG A 62 -18.63 11.25 8.23
CA ARG A 62 -17.57 11.84 9.07
C ARG A 62 -16.25 12.02 8.31
N TYR A 63 -15.93 11.13 7.38
CA TYR A 63 -14.78 11.30 6.49
C TYR A 63 -14.97 12.53 5.58
N ALA A 64 -16.14 12.67 4.94
CA ALA A 64 -16.44 13.82 4.09
C ALA A 64 -16.35 15.16 4.85
N ASP A 65 -16.97 15.26 6.03
CA ASP A 65 -16.87 16.44 6.92
C ASP A 65 -15.43 16.74 7.33
N ARG A 66 -14.65 15.71 7.71
CA ARG A 66 -13.23 15.86 8.02
C ARG A 66 -12.44 16.38 6.81
N GLN A 67 -12.69 15.82 5.62
CA GLN A 67 -11.95 16.17 4.41
C GLN A 67 -12.26 17.61 3.98
N SER A 68 -13.51 18.07 4.09
CA SER A 68 -13.87 19.48 3.87
C SER A 68 -13.11 20.41 4.82
N LYS A 69 -13.03 20.08 6.12
CA LYS A 69 -12.26 20.86 7.11
C LYS A 69 -10.75 20.80 6.86
N LEU A 70 -10.23 19.67 6.39
CA LEU A 70 -8.83 19.54 6.01
C LEU A 70 -8.51 20.40 4.79
N VAL A 71 -9.37 20.44 3.75
CA VAL A 71 -9.20 21.34 2.60
C VAL A 71 -9.17 22.81 3.05
N GLU A 72 -10.07 23.22 3.95
CA GLU A 72 -10.09 24.59 4.50
C GLU A 72 -8.81 24.93 5.28
N LEU A 73 -8.41 24.09 6.25
CA LEU A 73 -7.18 24.26 7.02
C LEU A 73 -5.93 24.26 6.13
N SER A 74 -5.96 23.46 5.06
CA SER A 74 -4.87 23.35 4.09
C SER A 74 -4.80 24.59 3.22
N ALA A 75 -5.92 25.13 2.74
CA ALA A 75 -5.94 26.41 2.02
C ALA A 75 -5.35 27.54 2.88
N GLN A 76 -5.77 27.65 4.15
CA GLN A 76 -5.29 28.66 5.09
C GLN A 76 -3.77 28.56 5.36
N ARG A 77 -3.24 27.35 5.57
CA ARG A 77 -1.79 27.15 5.85
C ARG A 77 -0.93 27.15 4.61
N GLY A 78 -1.39 26.52 3.55
CA GLY A 78 -0.67 26.30 2.30
C GLY A 78 -0.40 27.59 1.54
N GLN A 79 -1.33 28.55 1.55
CA GLN A 79 -1.09 29.87 0.93
C GLN A 79 0.07 30.61 1.61
N ALA A 80 0.13 30.61 2.95
CA ALA A 80 1.22 31.25 3.69
C ALA A 80 2.58 30.54 3.46
N ILE A 81 2.59 29.20 3.47
CA ILE A 81 3.82 28.42 3.25
C ILE A 81 4.32 28.60 1.80
N SER A 82 3.42 28.52 0.81
CA SER A 82 3.74 28.67 -0.62
C SER A 82 4.27 30.07 -0.95
N ALA A 83 3.65 31.13 -0.40
CA ALA A 83 4.11 32.50 -0.60
C ALA A 83 5.53 32.75 -0.03
N MET A 84 5.92 32.04 1.03
CA MET A 84 7.26 32.15 1.64
C MET A 84 8.28 31.17 1.08
N ALA A 85 7.84 30.09 0.41
CA ALA A 85 8.70 28.97 0.04
C ALA A 85 9.96 29.35 -0.76
N PRO A 86 9.93 30.26 -1.75
CA PRO A 86 11.13 30.62 -2.53
C PRO A 86 12.27 31.26 -1.72
N GLU A 87 11.98 31.82 -0.55
CA GLU A 87 12.94 32.56 0.30
C GLU A 87 13.31 31.81 1.59
N VAL A 88 12.68 30.66 1.86
CA VAL A 88 12.84 29.89 3.10
C VAL A 88 13.81 28.73 2.87
N SER A 89 14.84 28.61 3.71
CA SER A 89 15.82 27.52 3.56
C SER A 89 15.17 26.13 3.66
N VAL A 90 15.74 25.17 2.92
CA VAL A 90 15.26 23.78 2.84
C VAL A 90 15.02 23.15 4.22
N GLU A 91 15.90 23.40 5.19
CA GLU A 91 15.81 22.85 6.54
C GLU A 91 14.58 23.37 7.32
N ARG A 92 14.09 24.58 6.98
CA ARG A 92 12.85 25.15 7.53
C ARG A 92 11.61 24.70 6.77
N LEU A 93 11.73 24.38 5.49
CA LEU A 93 10.61 23.94 4.64
C LEU A 93 10.24 22.46 4.87
N VAL A 94 11.24 21.60 5.09
CA VAL A 94 11.08 20.15 5.30
C VAL A 94 10.01 19.80 6.36
N PRO A 95 10.01 20.38 7.59
CA PRO A 95 8.96 20.10 8.58
C PRO A 95 7.56 20.60 8.17
N GLN A 96 7.48 21.61 7.29
CA GLN A 96 6.19 22.09 6.76
C GLN A 96 5.63 21.12 5.74
N LEU A 97 6.46 20.60 4.84
CA LEU A 97 6.08 19.56 3.87
C LEU A 97 5.60 18.27 4.56
N GLU A 98 6.35 17.80 5.57
CA GLU A 98 5.90 16.65 6.38
C GLU A 98 4.56 16.92 7.10
N THR A 99 4.32 18.17 7.52
CA THR A 99 3.06 18.58 8.13
C THR A 99 1.92 18.60 7.11
N LEU A 100 2.14 19.11 5.90
CA LEU A 100 1.19 19.10 4.79
C LEU A 100 0.81 17.66 4.41
N TYR A 101 1.78 16.76 4.24
CA TYR A 101 1.50 15.35 3.98
C TYR A 101 0.74 14.65 5.12
N ARG A 102 1.04 14.97 6.39
CA ARG A 102 0.33 14.42 7.55
C ARG A 102 -1.14 14.83 7.62
N VAL A 103 -1.50 16.01 7.09
CA VAL A 103 -2.89 16.49 7.01
C VAL A 103 -3.55 16.19 5.65
N GLY A 104 -2.88 15.46 4.76
CA GLY A 104 -3.39 15.09 3.43
C GLY A 104 -3.32 16.20 2.36
N ALA A 105 -2.67 17.33 2.66
CA ALA A 105 -2.56 18.50 1.78
C ALA A 105 -1.52 18.33 0.66
N ARG A 106 -1.64 17.26 -0.14
CA ARG A 106 -0.64 16.89 -1.15
C ARG A 106 -0.47 17.93 -2.24
N ASP A 107 -1.57 18.45 -2.80
CA ASP A 107 -1.50 19.45 -3.88
C ASP A 107 -0.74 20.71 -3.46
N LEU A 108 -0.86 21.11 -2.19
CA LEU A 108 -0.15 22.25 -1.62
C LEU A 108 1.31 21.91 -1.32
N ALA A 109 1.62 20.69 -0.92
CA ALA A 109 3.00 20.23 -0.81
C ALA A 109 3.68 20.19 -2.19
N ASP A 110 3.00 19.70 -3.24
CA ASP A 110 3.49 19.68 -4.62
C ASP A 110 3.65 21.12 -5.18
N GLN A 111 2.77 22.07 -4.82
CA GLN A 111 2.96 23.50 -5.12
C GLN A 111 4.21 24.07 -4.42
N VAL A 112 4.38 23.80 -3.12
CA VAL A 112 5.54 24.26 -2.34
C VAL A 112 6.84 23.70 -2.92
N ILE A 113 6.88 22.41 -3.27
CA ILE A 113 8.00 21.75 -3.96
C ILE A 113 8.28 22.47 -5.29
N SER A 114 7.25 22.66 -6.12
CA SER A 114 7.37 23.30 -7.44
C SER A 114 7.82 24.77 -7.38
N SER A 115 7.64 25.44 -6.23
CA SER A 115 8.05 26.83 -6.00
C SER A 115 9.46 27.00 -5.43
N HIS A 116 10.11 25.94 -4.94
CA HIS A 116 11.42 26.02 -4.27
C HIS A 116 12.51 25.32 -5.11
N PRO A 117 13.60 26.02 -5.51
CA PRO A 117 14.59 25.49 -6.46
C PRO A 117 15.35 24.25 -5.97
N ASP A 118 15.63 24.12 -4.68
CA ASP A 118 16.40 22.99 -4.13
C ASP A 118 15.55 21.84 -3.53
N VAL A 119 14.23 21.86 -3.76
CA VAL A 119 13.31 20.86 -3.20
C VAL A 119 12.61 20.13 -4.34
N TYR A 120 12.71 18.81 -4.32
CA TYR A 120 12.29 17.96 -5.42
C TYR A 120 11.31 16.89 -4.95
N ARG A 121 10.47 16.40 -5.86
CA ARG A 121 9.73 15.15 -5.66
C ARG A 121 10.58 13.99 -6.17
N PHE A 122 10.46 12.80 -5.58
CA PHE A 122 11.31 11.66 -5.96
C PHE A 122 11.15 11.22 -7.44
N ASP A 123 10.00 11.52 -8.05
CA ASP A 123 9.67 11.29 -9.46
C ASP A 123 9.92 12.53 -10.35
N GLY A 124 10.30 13.67 -9.75
CA GLY A 124 10.47 14.96 -10.40
C GLY A 124 11.93 15.38 -10.59
N GLY A 125 12.60 14.82 -11.60
CA GLY A 125 13.74 15.44 -12.31
C GLY A 125 14.90 16.01 -11.46
N ALA A 126 15.20 15.42 -10.30
CA ALA A 126 16.11 16.02 -9.32
C ALA A 126 17.60 15.91 -9.72
N PRO A 127 18.48 16.83 -9.26
CA PRO A 127 19.93 16.79 -9.46
C PRO A 127 20.62 15.79 -8.49
N LEU A 128 19.98 14.64 -8.31
CA LEU A 128 20.37 13.55 -7.42
C LEU A 128 19.77 12.23 -7.93
N THR A 129 20.32 11.10 -7.50
CA THR A 129 19.70 9.79 -7.71
C THR A 129 19.12 9.26 -6.40
N VAL A 130 18.04 8.49 -6.48
CA VAL A 130 17.43 7.81 -5.33
C VAL A 130 17.45 6.30 -5.57
N GLU A 131 18.15 5.56 -4.72
CA GLU A 131 18.11 4.10 -4.66
C GLU A 131 17.21 3.66 -3.51
N ALA A 132 16.28 2.73 -3.76
CA ALA A 132 15.47 2.10 -2.72
C ALA A 132 15.83 0.61 -2.59
N THR A 133 16.24 0.18 -1.40
CA THR A 133 16.66 -1.20 -1.12
C THR A 133 15.90 -1.76 0.08
N PHE A 134 15.29 -2.94 -0.05
CA PHE A 134 14.63 -3.57 1.09
C PHE A 134 15.67 -4.07 2.09
N ARG A 135 15.48 -3.73 3.36
CA ARG A 135 16.29 -4.17 4.49
C ARG A 135 15.43 -4.78 5.57
N ARG A 136 16.05 -5.65 6.37
CA ARG A 136 15.40 -6.29 7.51
C ARG A 136 16.29 -6.19 8.75
N ARG A 137 15.74 -5.68 9.85
CA ARG A 137 16.42 -5.54 11.14
C ARG A 137 15.49 -6.01 12.26
N VAL A 138 15.91 -7.05 13.00
CA VAL A 138 15.22 -7.59 14.20
C VAL A 138 13.70 -7.74 13.98
N GLY A 139 13.31 -8.61 13.04
CA GLY A 139 11.91 -8.88 12.69
C GLY A 139 11.23 -7.81 11.83
N ARG A 140 11.77 -6.58 11.77
CA ARG A 140 11.18 -5.46 11.02
C ARG A 140 11.74 -5.33 9.62
N GLY A 141 10.88 -4.96 8.67
CA GLY A 141 11.25 -4.67 7.29
C GLY A 141 11.03 -3.20 6.97
N TYR A 142 11.90 -2.64 6.13
CA TYR A 142 11.88 -1.24 5.73
C TYR A 142 12.52 -1.08 4.35
N LEU A 143 12.22 0.02 3.67
CA LEU A 143 13.03 0.47 2.54
C LEU A 143 14.11 1.42 3.07
N GLU A 144 15.35 1.08 2.81
CA GLU A 144 16.50 1.98 2.87
C GLU A 144 16.43 2.87 1.61
N LEU A 145 16.04 4.13 1.79
CA LEU A 145 16.09 5.15 0.74
C LEU A 145 17.43 5.87 0.84
N ARG A 146 18.21 5.83 -0.24
CA ARG A 146 19.53 6.44 -0.34
C ARG A 146 19.51 7.48 -1.44
N ALA A 147 19.71 8.75 -1.10
CA ALA A 147 19.87 9.81 -2.09
C ALA A 147 21.35 10.13 -2.28
N ARG A 148 21.77 10.34 -3.53
CA ARG A 148 23.13 10.68 -3.92
C ARG A 148 23.16 11.93 -4.80
N ARG A 149 24.00 12.90 -4.44
CA ARG A 149 24.23 14.14 -5.20
C ARG A 149 24.77 13.82 -6.59
N LEU A 150 24.22 14.43 -7.65
CA LEU A 150 24.86 14.39 -8.97
C LEU A 150 25.97 15.44 -9.07
N PRO A 151 27.02 15.20 -9.89
CA PRO A 151 28.07 16.20 -10.12
C PRO A 151 27.50 17.55 -10.59
N GLY A 152 27.98 18.65 -10.01
CA GLY A 152 27.52 20.00 -10.31
C GLY A 152 26.30 20.48 -9.51
N ALA A 153 25.68 19.61 -8.70
CA ALA A 153 24.59 20.02 -7.80
C ALA A 153 25.15 20.63 -6.50
N GLU A 154 24.91 21.91 -6.25
CA GLU A 154 25.37 22.62 -5.03
C GLU A 154 24.27 22.71 -3.95
N GLY A 155 24.49 23.48 -2.89
CA GLY A 155 23.48 23.77 -1.84
C GLY A 155 23.00 22.57 -0.98
N THR A 156 22.11 22.85 -0.03
CA THR A 156 21.31 21.79 0.62
C THR A 156 20.15 21.43 -0.32
N LEU A 157 19.93 20.13 -0.56
CA LEU A 157 18.82 19.64 -1.39
C LEU A 157 17.81 18.87 -0.52
N ALA A 158 16.56 18.76 -0.97
CA ALA A 158 15.58 17.83 -0.38
C ALA A 158 14.79 17.03 -1.41
N VAL A 159 14.40 15.81 -1.01
CA VAL A 159 13.56 14.90 -1.81
C VAL A 159 12.33 14.49 -1.01
N ALA A 160 11.15 14.81 -1.52
CA ALA A 160 9.87 14.47 -0.94
C ALA A 160 9.32 13.15 -1.51
N PHE A 161 8.82 12.31 -0.61
CA PHE A 161 8.14 11.05 -0.91
C PHE A 161 6.68 11.17 -0.44
N PRO A 162 5.73 11.62 -1.29
CA PRO A 162 4.35 11.87 -0.89
C PRO A 162 3.62 10.58 -0.44
N PRO A 163 2.53 10.68 0.35
CA PRO A 163 1.63 9.56 0.57
C PRO A 163 1.14 9.02 -0.78
N GLY A 164 1.11 7.70 -0.93
CA GLY A 164 0.91 7.04 -2.23
C GLY A 164 2.19 6.54 -2.90
N THR A 165 3.38 6.89 -2.38
CA THR A 165 4.65 6.34 -2.84
C THR A 165 4.78 4.85 -2.46
N TYR A 166 5.18 4.02 -3.42
CA TYR A 166 5.46 2.60 -3.21
C TYR A 166 6.67 2.15 -4.05
N GLY A 167 7.40 1.16 -3.56
CA GLY A 167 8.43 0.47 -4.33
C GLY A 167 7.83 -0.70 -5.11
N VAL A 168 7.98 -0.71 -6.43
CA VAL A 168 7.83 -1.92 -7.26
C VAL A 168 9.14 -2.69 -7.20
N ALA A 169 9.06 -4.00 -6.93
CA ALA A 169 10.25 -4.83 -6.87
C ALA A 169 10.89 -4.89 -8.27
N ALA A 170 12.18 -4.54 -8.40
CA ALA A 170 12.84 -4.64 -9.69
C ALA A 170 12.78 -6.09 -10.20
N THR A 171 12.35 -6.26 -11.45
CA THR A 171 12.69 -7.44 -12.24
C THR A 171 14.21 -7.43 -12.46
N SER A 172 14.80 -8.62 -12.62
CA SER A 172 16.25 -8.77 -12.71
C SER A 172 16.82 -7.91 -13.85
N PRO A 173 17.95 -7.21 -13.70
CA PRO A 173 18.62 -6.49 -14.78
C PRO A 173 19.23 -7.42 -15.86
N SER A 174 18.89 -8.71 -15.86
CA SER A 174 19.26 -9.70 -16.88
C SER A 174 18.34 -9.71 -18.10
N GLU A 175 17.26 -8.92 -18.09
CA GLU A 175 16.43 -8.68 -19.28
C GLU A 175 16.76 -7.30 -19.87
N GLU A 176 17.89 -7.24 -20.57
CA GLU A 176 17.96 -6.38 -21.75
C GLU A 176 16.79 -6.76 -22.69
N PRO A 177 16.19 -5.80 -23.43
CA PRO A 177 15.13 -6.09 -24.39
C PRO A 177 15.73 -6.75 -25.63
N TRP A 178 16.11 -8.04 -25.50
CA TRP A 178 16.64 -8.82 -26.61
C TRP A 178 15.57 -8.98 -27.67
N LEU A 179 15.89 -8.45 -28.85
CA LEU A 179 15.26 -8.75 -30.13
C LEU A 179 15.20 -10.28 -30.31
N VAL A 180 14.07 -10.89 -29.98
CA VAL A 180 13.76 -12.24 -30.46
C VAL A 180 13.20 -12.06 -31.88
N PRO A 181 13.95 -12.44 -32.94
CA PRO A 181 13.37 -12.48 -34.28
C PRO A 181 12.22 -13.49 -34.29
N PRO A 182 11.17 -13.29 -35.11
CA PRO A 182 10.04 -14.20 -35.13
C PRO A 182 10.51 -15.59 -35.56
N LEU A 183 10.48 -16.54 -34.62
CA LEU A 183 10.62 -17.96 -34.94
C LEU A 183 9.37 -18.38 -35.71
N GLU A 184 9.55 -18.71 -36.98
CA GLU A 184 8.52 -19.38 -37.77
C GLU A 184 8.11 -20.69 -37.05
N PRO A 185 6.81 -21.02 -36.97
CA PRO A 185 6.36 -22.22 -36.29
C PRO A 185 6.80 -23.46 -37.08
N ALA A 186 7.69 -24.26 -36.51
CA ALA A 186 7.97 -25.59 -37.03
C ALA A 186 6.69 -26.45 -36.99
N PRO A 187 6.40 -27.26 -38.02
CA PRO A 187 5.22 -28.10 -38.05
C PRO A 187 5.27 -29.15 -36.94
N ALA A 188 4.19 -29.26 -36.16
CA ALA A 188 4.05 -30.28 -35.13
C ALA A 188 3.90 -31.67 -35.76
N PRO A 189 4.51 -32.74 -35.19
CA PRO A 189 4.29 -34.10 -35.65
C PRO A 189 2.91 -34.61 -35.24
N ASP A 190 2.24 -35.34 -36.13
CA ASP A 190 0.92 -35.95 -35.88
C ASP A 190 0.97 -36.94 -34.71
N LEU A 191 0.16 -36.69 -33.68
CA LEU A 191 -0.08 -37.60 -32.57
C LEU A 191 -1.56 -38.00 -32.49
N PRO A 192 -1.88 -39.27 -32.18
CA PRO A 192 -3.25 -39.79 -32.23
C PRO A 192 -4.15 -39.23 -31.11
N PRO A 193 -5.47 -39.08 -31.36
CA PRO A 193 -6.39 -38.24 -30.59
C PRO A 193 -6.79 -38.77 -29.19
N TRP A 194 -6.17 -39.84 -28.70
CA TRP A 194 -6.43 -40.43 -27.38
C TRP A 194 -5.29 -40.20 -26.37
N LEU A 195 -4.23 -39.49 -26.78
CA LEU A 195 -3.09 -39.11 -25.91
C LEU A 195 -3.20 -37.68 -25.35
N THR A 196 -4.29 -36.95 -25.63
CA THR A 196 -4.56 -35.58 -25.19
C THR A 196 -5.44 -35.51 -23.92
N ALA A 197 -5.42 -36.54 -23.09
CA ALA A 197 -6.05 -36.53 -21.78
C ALA A 197 -4.99 -36.20 -20.72
N ASP A 198 -4.92 -34.93 -20.30
CA ASP A 198 -3.95 -34.43 -19.32
C ASP A 198 -4.09 -35.15 -17.97
N PHE A 199 -3.30 -36.19 -17.76
CA PHE A 199 -3.01 -36.71 -16.42
C PHE A 199 -2.03 -35.75 -15.74
N PRO A 200 -2.35 -35.21 -14.55
CA PRO A 200 -1.42 -34.35 -13.83
C PRO A 200 -0.24 -35.17 -13.28
N GLU A 201 0.94 -35.00 -13.88
CA GLU A 201 2.20 -35.51 -13.33
C GLU A 201 2.54 -34.85 -11.99
N ARG A 202 3.24 -35.60 -11.14
CA ARG A 202 3.41 -35.29 -9.71
C ARG A 202 4.88 -35.19 -9.33
N GLU A 203 5.55 -34.12 -9.74
CA GLU A 203 6.85 -33.77 -9.15
C GLU A 203 6.68 -33.11 -7.77
N GLY A 204 7.55 -33.46 -6.82
CA GLY A 204 7.69 -32.79 -5.52
C GLY A 204 6.47 -32.78 -4.59
N GLY A 205 5.33 -33.38 -4.98
CA GLY A 205 4.14 -33.49 -4.15
C GLY A 205 3.18 -32.29 -4.17
N ARG A 206 3.24 -31.40 -5.18
CA ARG A 206 2.22 -30.37 -5.42
C ARG A 206 1.50 -30.60 -6.74
N TRP A 207 0.19 -30.31 -6.76
CA TRP A 207 -0.58 -30.18 -7.99
C TRP A 207 -0.32 -28.79 -8.59
N VAL A 208 0.26 -28.73 -9.78
CA VAL A 208 0.31 -27.52 -10.61
C VAL A 208 -0.80 -27.64 -11.65
N ARG A 209 -1.63 -26.60 -11.83
CA ARG A 209 -2.63 -26.56 -12.91
C ARG A 209 -2.02 -25.89 -14.15
N PRO A 210 -2.02 -26.54 -15.33
CA PRO A 210 -1.42 -25.98 -16.56
C PRO A 210 -1.96 -24.60 -16.97
N GLU A 211 -3.20 -24.26 -16.59
CA GLU A 211 -3.85 -23.00 -16.92
C GLU A 211 -3.24 -21.77 -16.23
N GLN A 212 -2.53 -21.93 -15.11
CA GLN A 212 -1.85 -20.80 -14.46
C GLN A 212 -0.56 -20.41 -15.17
N GLU A 213 0.17 -21.38 -15.73
CA GLU A 213 1.45 -21.12 -16.40
C GLU A 213 1.26 -20.41 -17.75
N ARG A 214 0.21 -20.77 -18.50
CA ARG A 214 -0.08 -20.13 -19.81
C ARG A 214 -0.48 -18.66 -19.72
N ARG A 215 -0.90 -18.15 -18.55
CA ARG A 215 -1.38 -16.76 -18.40
C ARG A 215 -0.36 -15.81 -17.76
N TYR A 216 0.62 -16.32 -17.02
CA TYR A 216 1.59 -15.51 -16.23
C TYR A 216 2.99 -16.16 -16.16
N GLY A 217 3.49 -16.68 -17.29
CA GLY A 217 4.70 -17.49 -17.38
C GLY A 217 5.87 -17.00 -16.52
N GLN A 218 6.27 -17.85 -15.56
CA GLN A 218 7.42 -17.72 -14.64
C GLN A 218 7.80 -16.30 -14.17
N TRP A 219 6.82 -15.46 -13.83
CA TRP A 219 7.13 -14.20 -13.13
C TRP A 219 7.68 -14.49 -11.72
N PRO A 220 8.88 -13.98 -11.34
CA PRO A 220 9.27 -13.96 -9.94
C PRO A 220 8.29 -13.04 -9.19
N PRO A 221 7.57 -13.51 -8.15
CA PRO A 221 6.50 -12.72 -7.54
C PRO A 221 7.05 -11.40 -7.01
N ALA A 222 6.66 -10.31 -7.67
CA ALA A 222 7.04 -8.97 -7.32
C ALA A 222 6.25 -8.56 -6.07
N GLN A 223 6.96 -8.43 -4.96
CA GLN A 223 6.37 -7.96 -3.71
C GLN A 223 6.55 -6.46 -3.62
N ASP A 224 5.59 -5.74 -4.20
CA ASP A 224 5.46 -4.29 -4.07
C ASP A 224 5.46 -3.90 -2.58
N LEU A 225 6.04 -2.75 -2.26
CA LEU A 225 6.19 -2.25 -0.89
C LEU A 225 5.65 -0.83 -0.76
N ALA A 226 4.51 -0.65 -0.08
CA ALA A 226 3.95 0.65 0.22
C ALA A 226 4.72 1.34 1.36
N LEU A 227 5.08 2.61 1.20
CA LEU A 227 5.70 3.40 2.27
C LEU A 227 4.61 3.79 3.28
N LEU A 228 4.82 3.47 4.56
CA LEU A 228 3.89 3.78 5.66
C LEU A 228 4.15 5.17 6.29
N ARG A 229 5.01 5.96 5.66
CA ARG A 229 5.33 7.35 5.99
C ARG A 229 5.54 8.11 4.69
N ALA A 230 5.31 9.43 4.75
CA ALA A 230 5.62 10.36 3.67
C ALA A 230 6.78 11.28 4.07
N PRO A 231 8.02 10.76 4.11
CA PRO A 231 9.18 11.53 4.56
C PRO A 231 9.60 12.58 3.53
N VAL A 232 10.35 13.57 4.01
CA VAL A 232 11.18 14.41 3.16
C VAL A 232 12.63 14.23 3.60
N LEU A 233 13.46 13.74 2.68
CA LEU A 233 14.87 13.43 2.91
C LEU A 233 15.71 14.67 2.56
N THR A 234 16.48 15.17 3.52
CA THR A 234 17.39 16.32 3.33
C THR A 234 18.81 15.83 3.08
N LEU A 235 19.46 16.35 2.04
CA LEU A 235 20.87 16.13 1.70
C LEU A 235 21.64 17.45 1.89
N PRO A 236 22.34 17.66 3.03
CA PRO A 236 23.04 18.90 3.32
C PRO A 236 24.08 19.30 2.27
N ALA A 237 24.40 20.60 2.20
CA ALA A 237 25.53 21.10 1.44
C ALA A 237 26.84 20.37 1.83
N GLY A 238 27.67 20.03 0.83
CA GLY A 238 28.92 19.30 1.04
C GLY A 238 28.76 17.84 1.49
N ARG A 239 27.55 17.26 1.38
CA ARG A 239 27.32 15.80 1.53
C ARG A 239 26.96 15.19 0.19
N ASP A 240 27.63 14.10 -0.15
CA ASP A 240 27.42 13.35 -1.39
C ASP A 240 26.29 12.32 -1.28
N GLU A 241 26.06 11.78 -0.08
CA GLU A 241 25.07 10.73 0.18
C GLU A 241 24.36 10.94 1.53
N VAL A 242 23.08 10.58 1.58
CA VAL A 242 22.31 10.43 2.83
C VAL A 242 21.35 9.25 2.72
N VAL A 243 21.04 8.64 3.86
CA VAL A 243 20.22 7.41 3.96
C VAL A 243 19.09 7.60 4.96
N LEU A 244 17.89 7.10 4.62
CA LEU A 244 16.71 7.10 5.46
C LEU A 244 16.07 5.71 5.51
N GLU A 245 15.67 5.25 6.69
CA GLU A 245 14.92 4.00 6.89
C GLU A 245 13.41 4.30 6.93
N VAL A 246 12.64 3.80 5.96
CA VAL A 246 11.18 4.04 5.88
C VAL A 246 10.40 2.75 6.13
N PRO A 247 9.48 2.70 7.11
CA PRO A 247 8.68 1.50 7.37
C PRO A 247 7.75 1.21 6.19
N VAL A 248 7.59 -0.07 5.88
CA VAL A 248 6.78 -0.54 4.74
C VAL A 248 5.81 -1.65 5.10
N ALA A 249 4.76 -1.77 4.31
CA ALA A 249 3.91 -2.96 4.20
C ALA A 249 3.99 -3.49 2.76
N CYS A 250 3.69 -4.78 2.55
CA CYS A 250 3.44 -5.30 1.20
C CYS A 250 2.28 -4.53 0.56
N ALA A 251 2.41 -4.06 -0.66
CA ALA A 251 1.22 -3.62 -1.41
C ALA A 251 0.51 -4.83 -2.06
N SER A 252 1.26 -5.85 -2.50
CA SER A 252 0.70 -7.08 -3.10
C SER A 252 0.48 -8.22 -2.09
N PHE A 253 -0.53 -9.07 -2.36
CA PHE A 253 -0.90 -10.22 -1.53
C PHE A 253 -0.13 -11.49 -1.92
N GLU A 254 1.02 -11.71 -1.29
CA GLU A 254 1.96 -12.78 -1.62
C GLU A 254 2.48 -13.55 -0.41
N VAL A 255 2.87 -14.82 -0.62
CA VAL A 255 3.20 -15.78 0.46
C VAL A 255 4.64 -15.63 1.00
N LYS A 256 5.56 -15.14 0.18
CA LYS A 256 6.99 -15.05 0.52
C LYS A 256 7.33 -13.76 1.25
N ALA A 257 8.60 -13.59 1.59
CA ALA A 257 9.15 -12.31 2.02
C ALA A 257 10.00 -11.69 0.89
N PRO A 258 10.10 -10.35 0.81
CA PRO A 258 11.03 -9.71 -0.09
C PRO A 258 12.43 -9.97 0.45
N GLU A 259 13.33 -10.28 -0.46
CA GLU A 259 14.69 -10.63 -0.13
C GLU A 259 15.44 -9.41 0.39
N ALA A 260 16.14 -9.55 1.51
CA ALA A 260 16.94 -8.47 2.07
C ALA A 260 18.09 -8.13 1.11
N GLY A 261 18.20 -6.86 0.71
CA GLY A 261 19.09 -6.41 -0.36
C GLY A 261 18.42 -6.28 -1.73
N ARG A 262 17.16 -6.74 -1.92
CA ARG A 262 16.43 -6.55 -3.17
C ARG A 262 16.19 -5.05 -3.42
N ARG A 263 16.47 -4.60 -4.65
CA ARG A 263 16.24 -3.22 -5.11
C ARG A 263 14.80 -3.02 -5.59
N TYR A 264 14.34 -1.79 -5.43
CA TYR A 264 12.99 -1.34 -5.72
C TYR A 264 13.01 -0.08 -6.59
N GLN A 265 12.15 -0.04 -7.61
CA GLN A 265 11.84 1.18 -8.35
C GLN A 265 10.69 1.88 -7.64
N LEU A 266 10.89 3.12 -7.19
CA LEU A 266 9.81 3.89 -6.59
C LEU A 266 8.81 4.36 -7.66
N ARG A 267 7.52 4.34 -7.32
CA ARG A 267 6.40 4.81 -8.13
C ARG A 267 5.34 5.46 -7.23
N SER A 268 4.50 6.29 -7.85
CA SER A 268 3.31 6.87 -7.22
C SER A 268 2.08 6.05 -7.61
N LEU A 269 1.18 5.78 -6.66
CA LEU A 269 -0.16 5.27 -6.97
C LEU A 269 -0.98 6.34 -7.72
N PRO A 270 -2.04 5.94 -8.45
CA PRO A 270 -3.01 6.89 -8.99
C PRO A 270 -3.66 7.68 -7.86
N LEU A 271 -3.67 9.01 -8.00
CA LEU A 271 -4.30 9.92 -7.03
C LEU A 271 -5.77 9.54 -6.82
N ASP A 272 -6.23 9.66 -5.57
CA ASP A 272 -7.60 9.37 -5.12
C ASP A 272 -8.09 7.92 -5.31
N SER A 273 -7.22 7.01 -5.75
CA SER A 273 -7.49 5.57 -5.70
C SER A 273 -7.66 5.09 -4.24
N ALA A 274 -8.36 3.97 -4.04
CA ALA A 274 -8.55 3.40 -2.70
C ALA A 274 -7.24 3.15 -1.90
N PRO A 275 -6.16 2.58 -2.48
CA PRO A 275 -4.90 2.42 -1.74
C PRO A 275 -4.19 3.75 -1.47
N ASP A 276 -4.35 4.72 -2.37
CA ASP A 276 -3.78 6.05 -2.23
C ASP A 276 -4.41 6.83 -1.07
N LYS A 277 -5.74 6.86 -1.00
CA LYS A 277 -6.51 7.41 0.13
C LYS A 277 -6.18 6.73 1.46
N LEU A 278 -6.03 5.41 1.45
CA LEU A 278 -5.59 4.65 2.63
C LEU A 278 -4.19 5.08 3.09
N LEU A 279 -3.24 5.25 2.17
CA LEU A 279 -1.88 5.67 2.52
C LEU A 279 -1.81 7.11 3.02
N VAL A 280 -2.66 8.03 2.55
CA VAL A 280 -2.82 9.36 3.18
C VAL A 280 -3.20 9.22 4.65
N GLN A 281 -4.27 8.48 4.94
CA GLN A 281 -4.77 8.29 6.31
C GLN A 281 -3.73 7.60 7.20
N VAL A 282 -3.03 6.57 6.70
CA VAL A 282 -1.99 5.83 7.44
C VAL A 282 -0.75 6.69 7.69
N CYS A 283 -0.27 7.45 6.70
CA CYS A 283 0.88 8.35 6.88
C CYS A 283 0.59 9.45 7.92
N GLY A 284 -0.67 9.88 8.03
CA GLY A 284 -1.16 10.82 9.04
C GLY A 284 -1.16 10.30 10.48
N GLN A 285 -1.23 8.99 10.70
CA GLN A 285 -1.35 8.37 12.04
C GLN A 285 -0.02 8.35 12.79
N GLN A 286 0.00 8.73 14.07
CA GLN A 286 1.22 8.60 14.90
C GLN A 286 1.61 7.13 15.13
N VAL A 287 0.64 6.29 15.49
CA VAL A 287 0.81 4.86 15.77
C VAL A 287 0.11 4.05 14.69
N ILE A 288 0.86 3.15 14.04
CA ILE A 288 0.37 2.30 12.95
C ILE A 288 0.22 0.87 13.49
N CYS A 289 -0.95 0.26 13.30
CA CYS A 289 -1.18 -1.16 13.53
C CYS A 289 -0.82 -1.92 12.27
N GLU A 290 0.40 -2.44 12.22
CA GLU A 290 1.02 -3.00 11.02
C GLU A 290 0.17 -4.10 10.37
N GLU A 291 -0.43 -4.99 11.16
CA GLU A 291 -1.19 -6.14 10.70
C GLU A 291 -2.54 -5.74 10.06
N SER A 292 -3.21 -4.75 10.65
CA SER A 292 -4.49 -4.22 10.16
C SER A 292 -4.29 -3.26 8.99
N THR A 293 -3.23 -2.46 8.99
CA THR A 293 -2.79 -1.62 7.85
C THR A 293 -2.43 -2.48 6.66
N GLN A 294 -1.67 -3.56 6.88
CA GLN A 294 -1.28 -4.50 5.84
C GLN A 294 -2.48 -5.20 5.20
N LEU A 295 -3.45 -5.65 6.00
CA LEU A 295 -4.68 -6.22 5.48
C LEU A 295 -5.51 -5.16 4.74
N ALA A 296 -5.63 -3.94 5.27
CA ALA A 296 -6.33 -2.84 4.60
C ALA A 296 -5.72 -2.51 3.22
N LEU A 297 -4.39 -2.55 3.08
CA LEU A 297 -3.72 -2.33 1.79
C LEU A 297 -4.11 -3.37 0.75
N TRP A 298 -4.04 -4.66 1.08
CA TRP A 298 -4.47 -5.74 0.19
C TRP A 298 -5.94 -5.62 -0.22
N LEU A 299 -6.79 -5.22 0.73
CA LEU A 299 -8.22 -4.99 0.49
C LEU A 299 -8.47 -3.79 -0.42
N SER A 300 -7.75 -2.68 -0.22
CA SER A 300 -7.87 -1.46 -1.03
C SER A 300 -7.43 -1.63 -2.49
N ARG A 301 -6.55 -2.61 -2.78
CA ARG A 301 -6.13 -3.00 -4.13
C ARG A 301 -7.00 -4.09 -4.76
N GLU A 302 -7.98 -4.64 -4.03
CA GLU A 302 -8.76 -5.83 -4.40
C GLU A 302 -7.92 -7.11 -4.67
N ASP A 303 -6.66 -7.14 -4.21
CA ASP A 303 -5.70 -8.24 -4.48
C ASP A 303 -6.12 -9.59 -3.82
N VAL A 304 -7.06 -9.58 -2.88
CA VAL A 304 -7.40 -10.73 -2.03
C VAL A 304 -8.92 -10.95 -1.86
N THR A 305 -9.39 -12.18 -2.11
CA THR A 305 -10.72 -12.65 -1.69
C THR A 305 -10.63 -13.44 -0.39
N TRP A 306 -11.76 -13.65 0.29
CA TRP A 306 -11.79 -14.46 1.51
C TRP A 306 -11.28 -15.89 1.26
N ALA A 307 -11.68 -16.52 0.15
CA ALA A 307 -11.22 -17.87 -0.18
C ALA A 307 -9.71 -17.92 -0.41
N ARG A 308 -9.13 -16.94 -1.14
CA ARG A 308 -7.67 -16.85 -1.35
C ARG A 308 -6.92 -16.69 -0.02
N TYR A 309 -7.44 -15.86 0.89
CA TYR A 309 -6.86 -15.66 2.23
C TYR A 309 -6.95 -16.91 3.12
N VAL A 310 -8.06 -17.63 3.08
CA VAL A 310 -8.24 -18.89 3.82
C VAL A 310 -7.34 -20.00 3.27
N ALA A 311 -7.23 -20.12 1.93
CA ALA A 311 -6.41 -21.13 1.26
C ALA A 311 -4.91 -20.99 1.58
N LEU A 312 -4.43 -19.78 1.84
CA LEU A 312 -3.05 -19.50 2.28
C LEU A 312 -2.87 -19.55 3.81
N ASP A 313 -3.84 -20.16 4.52
CA ASP A 313 -3.85 -20.35 5.98
C ASP A 313 -3.74 -19.05 6.81
N GLY A 314 -4.15 -17.92 6.23
CA GLY A 314 -4.19 -16.61 6.90
C GLY A 314 -5.03 -16.64 8.17
N HIS A 315 -6.17 -17.34 8.11
CA HIS A 315 -7.08 -17.50 9.22
C HIS A 315 -6.47 -18.23 10.45
N ARG A 316 -5.39 -19.02 10.27
CA ARG A 316 -4.60 -19.65 11.36
C ARG A 316 -3.28 -18.95 11.65
N GLY A 317 -2.96 -17.92 10.88
CA GLY A 317 -1.80 -17.07 11.09
C GLY A 317 -0.51 -17.58 10.46
N ARG A 318 -0.57 -18.06 9.21
CA ARG A 318 0.66 -18.26 8.41
C ARG A 318 1.05 -17.07 7.55
N LEU A 319 0.13 -16.15 7.30
CA LEU A 319 0.38 -14.94 6.52
C LEU A 319 1.11 -13.90 7.39
N VAL A 320 2.41 -14.05 7.48
CA VAL A 320 3.32 -13.13 8.14
C VAL A 320 3.91 -12.17 7.12
N THR A 321 3.85 -10.87 7.41
CA THR A 321 4.37 -9.80 6.55
C THR A 321 5.43 -8.96 7.25
N PHE A 322 5.93 -7.95 6.55
CA PHE A 322 6.97 -7.04 7.01
C PHE A 322 6.39 -5.99 7.95
N GLY A 323 7.23 -5.52 8.88
CA GLY A 323 6.82 -4.70 10.00
C GLY A 323 7.32 -5.29 11.32
N ARG A 324 6.75 -6.41 11.76
CA ARG A 324 7.13 -7.10 13.03
C ARG A 324 7.15 -8.63 13.00
N GLY A 325 6.78 -9.27 11.89
CA GLY A 325 6.73 -10.73 11.82
C GLY A 325 5.52 -11.35 12.53
N HIS A 326 4.50 -10.56 12.86
CA HIS A 326 3.23 -11.07 13.35
C HIS A 326 2.37 -11.62 12.21
N PRO A 327 1.54 -12.63 12.49
CA PRO A 327 0.60 -13.15 11.51
C PRO A 327 -0.64 -12.27 11.36
N ILE A 328 -1.09 -12.08 10.13
CA ILE A 328 -2.35 -11.39 9.83
C ILE A 328 -3.49 -12.38 9.98
N LEU A 329 -4.26 -12.21 11.04
CA LEU A 329 -5.34 -13.10 11.45
C LEU A 329 -6.71 -12.53 11.08
N ARG A 330 -7.72 -13.42 10.97
CA ARG A 330 -9.11 -13.07 10.63
C ARG A 330 -9.67 -11.91 11.47
N HIS A 331 -9.28 -11.81 12.74
CA HIS A 331 -9.80 -10.80 13.65
C HIS A 331 -9.32 -9.37 13.33
N HIS A 332 -8.24 -9.21 12.55
CA HIS A 332 -7.80 -7.90 12.04
C HIS A 332 -8.76 -7.32 10.99
N ALA A 333 -9.62 -8.14 10.37
CA ALA A 333 -10.50 -7.72 9.27
C ALA A 333 -11.41 -6.54 9.63
N ASN A 334 -11.95 -6.49 10.85
CA ASN A 334 -12.78 -5.36 11.29
C ASN A 334 -11.97 -4.07 11.49
N GLN A 335 -10.72 -4.16 11.95
CA GLN A 335 -9.86 -2.99 12.09
C GLN A 335 -9.35 -2.51 10.73
N ALA A 336 -9.04 -3.43 9.81
CA ALA A 336 -8.74 -3.11 8.42
C ALA A 336 -9.92 -2.40 7.72
N ALA A 337 -11.15 -2.87 7.94
CA ALA A 337 -12.36 -2.20 7.46
C ALA A 337 -12.53 -0.79 8.06
N SER A 338 -12.26 -0.61 9.36
CA SER A 338 -12.26 0.72 9.98
C SER A 338 -11.22 1.66 9.36
N LEU A 339 -10.01 1.18 9.04
CA LEU A 339 -8.98 1.99 8.36
C LEU A 339 -9.40 2.40 6.94
N LEU A 340 -10.09 1.52 6.21
CA LEU A 340 -10.67 1.85 4.90
C LEU A 340 -11.76 2.93 5.03
N LEU A 341 -12.67 2.79 6.00
CA LEU A 341 -13.71 3.79 6.26
C LEU A 341 -13.14 5.14 6.71
N GLU A 342 -12.09 5.14 7.52
CA GLU A 342 -11.35 6.36 7.90
C GLU A 342 -10.65 7.04 6.72
N ALA A 343 -10.36 6.29 5.65
CA ALA A 343 -9.82 6.78 4.39
C ALA A 343 -10.92 7.09 3.34
N GLY A 344 -12.20 6.95 3.69
CA GLY A 344 -13.32 7.20 2.76
C GLY A 344 -13.60 6.08 1.76
N VAL A 345 -13.06 4.87 1.98
CA VAL A 345 -13.29 3.68 1.15
C VAL A 345 -14.35 2.80 1.82
N ASP A 346 -15.41 2.46 1.09
CA ASP A 346 -16.43 1.52 1.58
C ASP A 346 -15.91 0.07 1.49
N PRO A 347 -15.82 -0.68 2.61
CA PRO A 347 -15.37 -2.07 2.60
C PRO A 347 -16.47 -3.06 2.20
N ARG A 348 -17.76 -2.68 2.19
CA ARG A 348 -18.90 -3.58 1.88
C ARG A 348 -18.81 -4.25 0.50
N PRO A 349 -18.50 -3.56 -0.61
CA PRO A 349 -18.42 -4.20 -1.93
C PRO A 349 -17.18 -5.10 -2.12
N LEU A 350 -16.20 -5.07 -1.21
CA LEU A 350 -14.95 -5.80 -1.39
C LEU A 350 -15.17 -7.33 -1.24
N ARG A 351 -14.59 -8.09 -2.17
CA ARG A 351 -14.70 -9.57 -2.29
C ARG A 351 -14.17 -10.37 -1.08
N PHE A 352 -13.60 -9.69 -0.09
CA PHE A 352 -13.17 -10.27 1.17
C PHE A 352 -14.27 -10.30 2.24
N PHE A 353 -15.24 -9.37 2.16
CA PHE A 353 -16.38 -9.30 3.07
C PHE A 353 -17.67 -9.80 2.43
N ALA A 354 -17.81 -9.64 1.11
CA ALA A 354 -18.91 -10.21 0.34
C ALA A 354 -18.78 -11.75 0.23
N PRO A 355 -19.90 -12.50 0.28
CA PRO A 355 -19.90 -13.92 -0.11
C PRO A 355 -19.52 -14.05 -1.60
N GLU A 356 -18.63 -14.97 -1.93
CA GLU A 356 -18.37 -15.35 -3.32
C GLU A 356 -19.67 -15.94 -3.90
N LEU A 357 -20.32 -15.21 -4.81
CA LEU A 357 -21.52 -15.69 -5.50
C LEU A 357 -21.15 -16.96 -6.30
N PRO A 358 -21.82 -18.10 -6.07
CA PRO A 358 -21.53 -19.33 -6.79
C PRO A 358 -22.08 -19.24 -8.21
N GLY A 359 -21.32 -18.62 -9.11
CA GLY A 359 -21.72 -18.43 -10.51
C GLY A 359 -20.94 -17.33 -11.20
N GLY A 360 -19.74 -17.65 -11.68
CA GLY A 360 -19.07 -16.86 -12.71
C GLY A 360 -19.75 -17.05 -14.07
N GLY A 361 -21.00 -16.61 -14.19
CA GLY A 361 -21.59 -16.27 -15.48
C GLY A 361 -20.96 -14.98 -15.99
N ALA A 362 -20.88 -14.79 -17.31
CA ALA A 362 -20.30 -13.58 -17.89
C ALA A 362 -20.98 -12.31 -17.37
N SER A 363 -20.24 -11.21 -17.34
CA SER A 363 -20.85 -9.89 -17.34
C SER A 363 -21.67 -9.77 -18.62
N GLU A 364 -22.99 -9.98 -18.53
CA GLU A 364 -23.90 -9.58 -19.59
C GLU A 364 -23.78 -8.06 -19.73
N SER A 365 -23.06 -7.62 -20.77
CA SER A 365 -23.24 -6.28 -21.29
C SER A 365 -24.74 -6.09 -21.54
N PRO A 366 -25.35 -4.95 -21.13
CA PRO A 366 -26.74 -4.69 -21.49
C PRO A 366 -26.85 -4.78 -23.01
N ALA A 367 -27.82 -5.56 -23.48
CA ALA A 367 -28.03 -5.78 -24.91
C ALA A 367 -28.16 -4.40 -25.61
N PRO A 368 -27.51 -4.20 -26.77
CA PRO A 368 -27.68 -2.97 -27.52
C PRO A 368 -29.16 -2.78 -27.83
N ALA A 369 -29.65 -1.54 -27.67
CA ALA A 369 -31.01 -1.19 -28.05
C ALA A 369 -31.24 -1.55 -29.53
N PRO A 370 -32.42 -2.07 -29.90
CA PRO A 370 -32.68 -2.45 -31.28
C PRO A 370 -32.50 -1.25 -32.21
N GLU A 371 -31.63 -1.40 -33.22
CA GLU A 371 -31.47 -0.41 -34.27
C GLU A 371 -32.83 -0.16 -34.92
N SER A 372 -33.26 1.11 -34.92
CA SER A 372 -34.44 1.53 -35.67
C SER A 372 -34.12 1.45 -37.16
N THR A 373 -34.68 0.45 -37.83
CA THR A 373 -34.61 0.31 -39.30
C THR A 373 -35.11 1.59 -39.97
N PRO A 374 -34.34 2.24 -40.86
CA PRO A 374 -34.88 3.32 -41.67
C PRO A 374 -35.90 2.72 -42.65
N ALA A 375 -37.13 3.23 -42.62
CA ALA A 375 -38.13 2.90 -43.62
C ALA A 375 -37.76 3.58 -44.93
N ASP A 376 -37.51 2.77 -45.95
CA ASP A 376 -36.96 3.19 -47.25
C ASP A 376 -37.95 4.02 -48.08
N GLU A 377 -37.44 4.97 -48.86
CA GLU A 377 -38.24 5.88 -49.70
C GLU A 377 -38.69 5.18 -51.00
N ALA A 378 -39.81 4.44 -50.93
CA ALA A 378 -40.45 3.89 -52.12
C ALA A 378 -41.24 4.97 -52.89
N SER A 379 -40.55 5.70 -53.77
CA SER A 379 -41.19 6.49 -54.82
C SER A 379 -42.22 5.67 -55.61
N THR A 380 -43.44 6.17 -55.77
CA THR A 380 -44.38 5.66 -56.79
C THR A 380 -44.86 6.81 -57.65
N THR A 381 -44.40 6.81 -58.89
CA THR A 381 -44.89 7.64 -59.98
C THR A 381 -46.14 6.99 -60.58
N LEU A 382 -47.28 7.71 -60.57
CA LEU A 382 -48.23 7.85 -61.69
C LEU A 382 -49.41 8.75 -61.29
#